data_AF-A0A957YXQ2-F1
#
_entry.id   AF-A0A957YXQ2-F1
#
_cell.length_a   1.000
_cell.length_b   1.000
_cell.length_c   1.000
_cell.angle_alpha   90.00
_cell.angle_beta   90.00
_cell.angle_gamma   90.00
#
_symmetry.space_group_name_H-M   'P 1'
#
loop_
_entity.id
_entity.type
_entity.pdbx_description
1 polymer ?
#
loop_
_entity_poly.entity_id
_entity_poly.type
_entity_poly.pdbx_seq_one_letter_code
_entity_poly.pdbx_strand_id
1 'polypeptide(L)'
;MSVIGLFILSIAAGWLINIAADVLPTKQTSKMTWAAPLWALPIGLRSQLAVVLPQRPVVKSGQIVSLRRYRVVFAATLLLGLLALFQADSFATQLVLAVQAWFFLTVAVIDLEHRLVLNRMLVAALPFVALANLLNGTPSLISMMLGGVAGFGFFLLLAVLAPGAMGMGDVKLAGFIGLVTG
;
A
#
# COMPACT_ATOMS: atom_id res chain seq x y z
N MET A 1 -4.39 -22.40 10.90
CA MET A 1 -3.23 -22.16 10.01
C MET A 1 -3.28 -20.79 9.31
N SER A 2 -4.46 -20.16 9.14
CA SER A 2 -4.64 -18.84 8.51
C SER A 2 -3.96 -17.67 9.23
N VAL A 3 -4.04 -17.62 10.57
CA VAL A 3 -3.54 -16.48 11.37
C VAL A 3 -2.03 -16.29 11.26
N ILE A 4 -1.26 -17.36 11.42
CA ILE A 4 0.21 -17.32 11.35
C ILE A 4 0.66 -16.91 9.94
N GLY A 5 0.03 -17.47 8.91
CA GLY A 5 0.33 -17.12 7.52
C GLY A 5 0.10 -15.64 7.25
N LEU A 6 -1.05 -15.09 7.65
CA LEU A 6 -1.38 -13.69 7.41
C LEU A 6 -0.52 -12.73 8.26
N PHE A 7 -0.13 -13.14 9.46
CA PHE A 7 0.82 -12.41 10.29
C PHE A 7 2.19 -12.28 9.60
N ILE A 8 2.73 -13.39 9.09
CA ILE A 8 4.01 -13.38 8.34
C ILE A 8 3.89 -12.51 7.09
N LEU A 9 2.79 -12.63 6.35
CA LEU A 9 2.52 -11.82 5.16
C LEU A 9 2.39 -10.33 5.50
N SER A 10 1.83 -9.97 6.66
CA SER A 10 1.72 -8.58 7.12
C SER A 10 3.09 -7.95 7.41
N ILE A 11 4.03 -8.74 7.95
CA ILE A 11 5.42 -8.30 8.15
C ILE A 11 6.10 -8.11 6.79
N ALA A 12 5.96 -9.09 5.88
CA ALA A 12 6.51 -8.99 4.53
C ALA A 12 5.94 -7.80 3.77
N ALA A 13 4.63 -7.53 3.90
CA ALA A 13 3.98 -6.35 3.35
C ALA A 13 4.58 -5.07 3.95
N GLY A 14 4.72 -4.98 5.28
CA GLY A 14 5.32 -3.81 5.92
C GLY A 14 6.72 -3.50 5.40
N TRP A 15 7.54 -4.54 5.18
CA TRP A 15 8.85 -4.40 4.55
C TRP A 15 8.74 -3.89 3.10
N LEU A 16 7.88 -4.51 2.28
CA LEU A 16 7.69 -4.15 0.88
C LEU A 16 7.14 -2.73 0.70
N ILE A 17 6.13 -2.33 1.48
CA ILE A 17 5.54 -0.99 1.44
C ILE A 17 6.58 0.07 1.78
N ASN A 18 7.41 -0.19 2.79
CA ASN A 18 8.46 0.74 3.16
C ASN A 18 9.43 0.96 1.99
N ILE A 19 9.88 -0.11 1.34
CA ILE A 19 10.72 -0.04 0.13
C ILE A 19 10.00 0.67 -1.01
N ALA A 20 8.74 0.33 -1.25
CA ALA A 20 7.95 0.86 -2.35
C ALA A 20 7.81 2.37 -2.23
N ALA A 21 7.49 2.90 -1.05
CA ALA A 21 7.41 4.35 -0.89
C ALA A 21 8.78 5.03 -1.01
N ASP A 22 9.87 4.32 -0.70
CA ASP A 22 11.20 4.88 -0.87
C ASP A 22 11.64 4.95 -2.33
N VAL A 23 11.36 3.92 -3.11
CA VAL A 23 11.90 3.71 -4.45
C VAL A 23 10.97 4.24 -5.53
N LEU A 24 9.67 4.03 -5.39
CA LEU A 24 8.73 4.36 -6.45
C LEU A 24 8.78 5.87 -6.74
N PRO A 25 8.47 6.79 -5.82
CA PRO A 25 8.27 8.21 -6.15
C PRO A 25 9.50 8.86 -6.81
N THR A 26 10.70 8.48 -6.38
CA THR A 26 11.96 9.10 -6.81
C THR A 26 12.60 8.41 -8.01
N LYS A 27 12.20 7.17 -8.34
CA LYS A 27 12.91 6.26 -9.26
C LYS A 27 14.40 6.06 -8.92
N GLN A 28 14.84 6.50 -7.73
CA GLN A 28 16.21 6.37 -7.28
C GLN A 28 16.35 5.10 -6.45
N THR A 29 17.01 4.11 -7.04
CA THR A 29 17.30 2.85 -6.36
C THR A 29 18.74 2.86 -5.90
N SER A 30 18.97 2.90 -4.59
CA SER A 30 20.25 2.47 -4.02
C SER A 30 20.23 0.95 -3.88
N LYS A 31 21.39 0.31 -4.09
CA LYS A 31 21.55 -1.13 -3.82
C LYS A 31 21.20 -1.52 -2.37
N MET A 32 21.09 -0.56 -1.46
CA MET A 32 20.88 -0.77 -0.03
C MET A 32 19.48 -0.36 0.46
N THR A 33 18.59 0.15 -0.40
CA THR A 33 17.26 0.62 0.04
C THR A 33 16.41 -0.50 0.64
N TRP A 34 16.58 -1.74 0.17
CA TRP A 34 15.84 -2.90 0.68
C TRP A 34 16.14 -3.22 2.16
N ALA A 35 17.32 -2.86 2.66
CA ALA A 35 17.73 -3.16 4.03
C ALA A 35 17.27 -2.08 5.03
N ALA A 36 16.89 -0.90 4.54
CA ALA A 36 16.58 0.24 5.38
C ALA A 36 15.42 -0.02 6.36
N PRO A 37 14.30 -0.65 5.96
CA PRO A 37 13.19 -0.91 6.88
C PRO A 37 13.56 -1.90 7.99
N LEU A 38 14.51 -2.81 7.73
CA LEU A 38 14.94 -3.82 8.70
C LEU A 38 15.66 -3.21 9.91
N TRP A 39 16.17 -1.97 9.79
CA TRP A 39 16.71 -1.23 10.93
C TRP A 39 15.64 -0.81 11.95
N ALA A 40 14.36 -0.86 11.59
CA ALA A 40 13.25 -0.59 12.49
C ALA A 40 12.91 -1.77 13.41
N LEU A 41 13.44 -2.97 13.12
CA LEU A 41 13.21 -4.19 13.89
C LEU A 41 13.78 -4.09 15.32
N PRO A 42 13.24 -4.90 16.27
CA PRO A 42 13.78 -5.00 17.61
C PRO A 42 15.26 -5.40 17.60
N ILE A 43 16.03 -4.92 18.59
CA ILE A 43 17.50 -5.09 18.66
C ILE A 43 17.90 -6.57 18.58
N GLY A 44 17.17 -7.48 19.25
CA GLY A 44 17.48 -8.91 19.23
C GLY A 44 17.31 -9.59 17.87
N LEU A 45 16.35 -9.14 17.06
CA LEU A 45 16.18 -9.65 15.69
C LEU A 45 17.20 -9.00 14.75
N ARG A 46 17.46 -7.71 14.97
CA ARG A 46 18.43 -6.95 14.19
C ARG A 46 19.87 -7.45 14.38
N SER A 47 20.24 -7.88 15.59
CA SER A 47 21.57 -8.44 15.86
C SER A 47 21.80 -9.77 15.14
N GLN A 48 20.78 -10.61 15.02
CA GLN A 48 20.83 -11.85 14.22
C GLN A 48 21.03 -11.55 12.73
N LEU A 49 20.48 -10.44 12.25
CA LEU A 49 20.61 -9.99 10.86
C LEU A 49 21.85 -9.12 10.61
N ALA A 50 22.71 -8.89 11.61
CA ALA A 50 23.84 -7.96 11.51
C ALA A 50 24.89 -8.34 10.45
N VAL A 51 24.97 -9.62 10.06
CA VAL A 51 25.84 -10.10 8.97
C VAL A 51 25.35 -9.62 7.61
N VAL A 52 24.04 -9.45 7.46
CA VAL A 52 23.36 -9.11 6.20
C VAL A 52 23.01 -7.62 6.14
N LEU A 53 22.77 -7.00 7.31
CA LEU A 53 22.44 -5.59 7.39
C LEU A 53 23.69 -4.72 7.16
N PRO A 54 23.54 -3.59 6.44
CA PRO A 54 24.58 -2.59 6.39
C PRO A 54 24.99 -2.18 7.80
N GLN A 55 26.27 -1.88 8.05
CA GLN A 55 26.70 -1.26 9.32
C GLN A 55 26.47 0.27 9.31
N ARG A 56 26.26 0.79 8.10
CA ARG A 56 25.74 2.09 7.65
C ARG A 56 24.27 2.39 7.96
N PRO A 57 23.80 3.40 8.73
CA PRO A 57 22.44 3.90 8.52
C PRO A 57 22.23 4.25 7.04
N VAL A 58 21.10 3.85 6.48
CA VAL A 58 20.77 4.15 5.08
C VAL A 58 20.48 5.65 4.97
N VAL A 59 21.28 6.33 4.15
CA VAL A 59 21.14 7.76 3.85
C VAL A 59 20.49 7.89 2.48
N LYS A 60 19.40 8.66 2.40
CA LYS A 60 18.68 8.97 1.16
C LYS A 60 18.75 10.48 0.94
N SER A 61 19.30 10.90 -0.21
CA SER A 61 19.48 12.32 -0.56
C SER A 61 20.15 13.15 0.55
N GLY A 62 21.15 12.58 1.22
CA GLY A 62 21.89 13.25 2.31
C GLY A 62 21.19 13.24 3.68
N GLN A 63 19.97 12.73 3.79
CA GLN A 63 19.24 12.61 5.05
C GLN A 63 19.13 11.16 5.53
N ILE A 64 19.19 10.96 6.85
CA ILE A 64 18.96 9.66 7.48
C ILE A 64 17.46 9.35 7.38
N VAL A 65 17.11 8.18 6.86
CA VAL A 65 15.69 7.80 6.74
C VAL A 65 15.09 7.59 8.13
N SER A 66 13.88 8.12 8.37
CA SER A 66 13.27 8.10 9.69
C SER A 66 12.78 6.70 10.11
N LEU A 67 13.31 6.17 11.21
CA LEU A 67 12.89 4.85 11.74
C LEU A 67 11.45 4.87 12.24
N ARG A 68 10.93 6.04 12.64
CA ARG A 68 9.54 6.20 13.08
C ARG A 68 8.57 5.83 11.96
N ARG A 69 8.82 6.31 10.74
CA ARG A 69 8.04 6.00 9.55
C ARG A 69 7.96 4.50 9.31
N TYR A 70 9.11 3.81 9.30
CA TYR A 70 9.14 2.36 9.11
C TYR A 70 8.32 1.60 10.16
N ARG A 71 8.45 1.96 11.45
CA ARG A 71 7.70 1.34 12.55
C ARG A 71 6.19 1.55 12.40
N VAL A 72 5.77 2.75 12.03
CA VAL A 72 4.35 3.06 11.81
C VAL A 72 3.80 2.21 10.65
N VAL A 73 4.53 2.09 9.54
CA VAL A 73 4.10 1.24 8.42
C VAL A 73 4.00 -0.24 8.82
N PHE A 74 4.98 -0.78 9.55
CA PHE A 74 4.90 -2.16 10.05
C PHE A 74 3.70 -2.38 11.00
N ALA A 75 3.44 -1.43 11.89
CA ALA A 75 2.29 -1.51 12.80
C ALA A 75 0.97 -1.44 12.01
N ALA A 76 0.89 -0.55 11.02
CA ALA A 76 -0.30 -0.41 10.17
C ALA A 76 -0.54 -1.65 9.31
N THR A 77 0.49 -2.27 8.71
CA THR A 77 0.28 -3.51 7.93
C THR A 77 -0.18 -4.67 8.80
N LEU A 78 0.36 -4.81 10.01
CA LEU A 78 -0.09 -5.79 10.99
C LEU A 78 -1.54 -5.55 11.40
N LEU A 79 -1.90 -4.31 11.72
CA LEU A 79 -3.27 -3.96 12.08
C LEU A 79 -4.25 -4.27 10.95
N LEU A 80 -3.94 -3.86 9.71
CA LEU A 80 -4.80 -4.12 8.55
C LEU A 80 -4.91 -5.62 8.26
N GLY A 81 -3.83 -6.38 8.42
CA GLY A 81 -3.86 -7.83 8.31
C GLY A 81 -4.77 -8.46 9.38
N LEU A 82 -4.63 -8.03 10.64
CA LEU A 82 -5.50 -8.50 11.73
C LEU A 82 -6.97 -8.17 11.47
N LEU A 83 -7.28 -6.94 11.02
CA LEU A 83 -8.65 -6.57 10.67
C LEU A 83 -9.21 -7.44 9.55
N ALA A 84 -8.40 -7.79 8.55
CA ALA A 84 -8.81 -8.70 7.49
C ALA A 84 -9.19 -10.10 8.01
N LEU A 85 -8.51 -10.61 9.06
CA LEU A 85 -8.87 -11.89 9.69
C LEU A 85 -10.27 -11.89 10.30
N PHE A 86 -10.72 -10.74 10.84
CA PHE A 86 -12.02 -10.61 11.51
C PHE A 86 -13.17 -10.30 10.54
N GLN A 87 -12.87 -9.96 9.29
CA GLN A 87 -13.86 -9.53 8.29
C GLN A 87 -14.34 -10.66 7.38
N ALA A 88 -13.70 -11.83 7.40
CA ALA A 88 -14.06 -12.93 6.52
C ALA A 88 -13.70 -14.29 7.13
N ASP A 89 -14.48 -15.31 6.79
CA ASP A 89 -14.28 -16.68 7.31
C ASP A 89 -13.24 -17.47 6.51
N SER A 90 -13.06 -17.13 5.23
CA SER A 90 -12.15 -17.82 4.32
C SER A 90 -10.77 -17.14 4.27
N PHE A 91 -9.70 -17.93 4.33
CA PHE A 91 -8.34 -17.39 4.23
C PHE A 91 -8.09 -16.67 2.90
N ALA A 92 -8.73 -17.11 1.80
CA ALA A 92 -8.61 -16.48 0.50
C ALA A 92 -9.18 -15.05 0.52
N THR A 93 -10.37 -14.87 1.08
CA THR A 93 -11.01 -13.55 1.20
C THR A 93 -10.24 -12.66 2.18
N GLN A 94 -9.78 -13.20 3.32
CA GLN A 94 -8.90 -12.49 4.25
C GLN A 94 -7.64 -11.97 3.55
N LEU A 95 -7.01 -12.79 2.71
CA LEU A 95 -5.81 -12.41 1.97
C LEU A 95 -6.10 -11.30 0.94
N VAL A 96 -7.20 -11.40 0.21
CA VAL A 96 -7.62 -10.36 -0.75
C VAL A 96 -7.82 -9.02 -0.03
N LEU A 97 -8.56 -9.01 1.08
CA LEU A 97 -8.80 -7.80 1.87
C LEU A 97 -7.49 -7.21 2.41
N ALA A 98 -6.60 -8.06 2.93
CA ALA A 98 -5.30 -7.63 3.46
C ALA A 98 -4.43 -7.01 2.36
N VAL A 99 -4.32 -7.66 1.19
CA VAL A 99 -3.54 -7.16 0.04
C VAL A 99 -4.08 -5.83 -0.46
N GLN A 100 -5.40 -5.69 -0.55
CA GLN A 100 -6.04 -4.44 -0.96
C GLN A 100 -5.80 -3.32 0.06
N ALA A 101 -5.90 -3.62 1.36
CA ALA A 101 -5.60 -2.66 2.41
C ALA A 101 -4.12 -2.25 2.40
N TRP A 102 -3.19 -3.18 2.20
CA TRP A 102 -1.76 -2.88 2.06
C TRP A 102 -1.44 -2.06 0.81
N PHE A 103 -2.14 -2.30 -0.30
CA PHE A 103 -2.03 -1.47 -1.50
C PHE A 103 -2.43 -0.02 -1.21
N PHE A 104 -3.60 0.21 -0.61
CA PHE A 104 -4.05 1.55 -0.25
C PHE A 104 -3.16 2.21 0.81
N LEU A 105 -2.63 1.44 1.77
CA LEU A 105 -1.63 1.94 2.71
C LEU A 105 -0.36 2.40 1.97
N THR A 106 0.07 1.68 0.93
CA THR A 106 1.22 2.10 0.11
C THR A 106 0.94 3.43 -0.59
N VAL A 107 -0.24 3.58 -1.21
CA VAL A 107 -0.65 4.83 -1.86
C VAL A 107 -0.71 5.96 -0.83
N ALA A 108 -1.31 5.73 0.34
CA ALA A 108 -1.44 6.73 1.40
C ALA A 108 -0.08 7.17 1.96
N VAL A 109 0.83 6.23 2.22
CA VAL A 109 2.18 6.56 2.70
C VAL A 109 2.95 7.40 1.67
N ILE A 110 2.87 7.02 0.39
CA ILE A 110 3.50 7.79 -0.68
C ILE A 110 2.88 9.18 -0.80
N ASP A 111 1.55 9.28 -0.73
CA ASP A 111 0.86 10.55 -0.84
C ASP A 111 1.19 11.48 0.34
N LEU A 112 1.26 10.96 1.57
CA LEU A 112 1.66 11.76 2.73
C LEU A 112 3.09 12.28 2.64
N GLU A 113 4.02 11.49 2.11
CA GLU A 113 5.44 11.85 2.02
C GLU A 113 5.76 12.72 0.80
N HIS A 114 5.09 12.47 -0.33
CA HIS A 114 5.44 13.05 -1.62
C HIS A 114 4.31 13.85 -2.29
N ARG A 115 3.09 13.83 -1.76
CA ARG A 115 1.88 14.43 -2.37
C ARG A 115 1.63 13.91 -3.78
N LEU A 116 1.79 12.60 -3.97
CA LEU A 116 1.69 11.93 -5.25
C LEU A 116 0.85 10.65 -5.17
N VAL A 117 -0.17 10.57 -6.02
CA VAL A 117 -0.83 9.32 -6.39
C VAL A 117 -0.23 8.80 -7.70
N LEU A 118 0.45 7.66 -7.64
CA LEU A 118 1.18 7.13 -8.81
C LEU A 118 0.25 6.35 -9.74
N ASN A 119 -0.02 6.92 -10.92
CA ASN A 119 -0.82 6.25 -11.96
C ASN A 119 -0.36 4.82 -12.26
N ARG A 120 0.95 4.56 -12.29
CA ARG A 120 1.48 3.22 -12.54
C ARG A 120 1.11 2.19 -11.46
N MET A 121 0.90 2.61 -10.22
CA MET A 121 0.43 1.72 -9.16
C MET A 121 -1.04 1.37 -9.38
N LEU A 122 -1.87 2.37 -9.70
CA LEU A 122 -3.29 2.15 -10.00
C LEU A 122 -3.45 1.22 -11.21
N VAL A 123 -2.75 1.50 -12.30
CA VAL A 123 -2.81 0.68 -13.52
C VAL A 123 -2.31 -0.74 -13.27
N ALA A 124 -1.19 -0.90 -12.55
CA ALA A 124 -0.67 -2.23 -12.22
C ALA A 124 -1.64 -3.04 -11.33
N ALA A 125 -2.47 -2.36 -10.53
CA ALA A 125 -3.43 -3.02 -9.63
C ALA A 125 -4.74 -3.44 -10.32
N LEU A 126 -5.11 -2.84 -11.46
CA LEU A 126 -6.38 -3.12 -12.15
C LEU A 126 -6.63 -4.62 -12.44
N PRO A 127 -5.67 -5.40 -12.98
CA PRO A 127 -5.90 -6.82 -13.23
C PRO A 127 -6.17 -7.62 -11.95
N PHE A 128 -5.53 -7.23 -10.84
CA PHE A 128 -5.71 -7.88 -9.54
C PHE A 128 -7.07 -7.56 -8.93
N VAL A 129 -7.55 -6.32 -9.08
CA VAL A 129 -8.92 -5.94 -8.66
C VAL A 129 -9.95 -6.72 -9.46
N ALA A 130 -9.81 -6.78 -10.79
CA ALA A 130 -10.71 -7.54 -11.63
C ALA A 130 -10.73 -9.03 -11.28
N LEU A 131 -9.55 -9.63 -11.06
CA LEU A 131 -9.42 -11.03 -10.66
C LEU A 131 -10.02 -11.28 -9.26
N ALA A 132 -9.76 -10.41 -8.29
CA ALA A 132 -10.31 -10.51 -6.94
C ALA A 132 -11.85 -10.45 -6.96
N ASN A 133 -12.43 -9.56 -7.76
CA ASN A 133 -13.88 -9.44 -7.90
C ASN A 133 -14.47 -10.67 -8.60
N LEU A 134 -13.80 -11.21 -9.62
CA LEU A 134 -14.23 -12.43 -10.30
C LEU A 134 -14.23 -13.64 -9.35
N LEU A 135 -13.23 -13.75 -8.48
CA LEU A 135 -13.09 -14.86 -7.53
C LEU A 135 -14.06 -14.78 -6.35
N ASN A 136 -14.31 -13.57 -5.82
CA ASN A 136 -15.20 -13.37 -4.67
C ASN A 136 -16.67 -13.17 -5.08
N GLY A 137 -16.94 -12.86 -6.35
CA GLY A 137 -18.29 -12.56 -6.87
C GLY A 137 -18.86 -11.22 -6.41
N THR A 138 -18.08 -10.41 -5.67
CA THR A 138 -18.51 -9.13 -5.09
C THR A 138 -17.38 -8.10 -5.15
N PRO A 139 -17.65 -6.83 -5.52
CA PRO A 139 -18.91 -6.33 -6.10
C PRO A 139 -19.18 -6.93 -7.49
N SER A 140 -20.45 -6.90 -7.94
CA SER A 140 -20.80 -7.33 -9.31
C SER A 140 -20.10 -6.45 -10.35
N LEU A 141 -19.87 -6.96 -11.56
CA LEU A 141 -19.19 -6.19 -12.62
C LEU A 141 -19.88 -4.83 -12.88
N ILE A 142 -21.22 -4.82 -12.85
CA ILE A 142 -22.00 -3.60 -13.02
C ILE A 142 -21.76 -2.64 -11.86
N SER A 143 -21.85 -3.12 -10.61
CA SER A 143 -21.59 -2.28 -9.43
C SER A 143 -20.18 -1.73 -9.47
N MET A 144 -19.19 -2.56 -9.75
CA MET A 144 -17.78 -2.18 -9.91
C MET A 144 -17.63 -1.01 -10.91
N MET A 145 -18.24 -1.13 -12.09
CA MET A 145 -18.16 -0.08 -13.11
C MET A 145 -18.91 1.19 -12.69
N LEU A 146 -20.09 1.06 -12.07
CA LEU A 146 -20.86 2.19 -11.56
C LEU A 146 -20.11 2.93 -10.45
N GLY A 147 -19.53 2.22 -9.49
CA GLY A 147 -18.68 2.80 -8.45
C GLY A 147 -17.49 3.54 -9.03
N GLY A 148 -16.81 2.92 -10.01
CA GLY A 148 -15.69 3.56 -10.71
C GLY A 148 -16.09 4.84 -11.42
N VAL A 149 -17.21 4.84 -12.14
CA VAL A 149 -17.75 6.02 -12.83
C VAL A 149 -18.23 7.07 -11.83
N ALA A 150 -18.90 6.67 -10.75
CA ALA A 150 -19.39 7.58 -9.72
C ALA A 150 -18.23 8.26 -8.99
N GLY A 151 -17.25 7.49 -8.53
CA GLY A 151 -16.06 8.00 -7.85
C GLY A 151 -15.24 8.92 -8.76
N PHE A 152 -14.93 8.49 -9.98
CA PHE A 152 -14.18 9.31 -10.93
C PHE A 152 -14.96 10.56 -11.34
N GLY A 153 -16.22 10.40 -11.75
CA GLY A 153 -17.06 11.46 -12.28
C GLY A 153 -17.37 12.54 -11.25
N PHE A 154 -17.68 12.16 -10.00
CA PHE A 154 -17.94 13.12 -8.93
C PHE A 154 -16.71 13.96 -8.61
N PHE A 155 -15.55 13.32 -8.41
CA PHE A 155 -14.32 14.05 -8.09
C PHE A 155 -13.78 14.83 -9.30
N LEU A 156 -14.01 14.36 -10.52
CA LEU A 156 -13.70 15.11 -11.73
C LEU A 156 -14.55 16.38 -11.82
N LEU A 157 -15.85 16.28 -11.53
CA LEU A 157 -16.75 17.42 -11.50
C LEU A 157 -16.25 18.47 -10.49
N LEU A 158 -15.88 18.04 -9.28
CA LEU A 158 -15.29 18.94 -8.27
C LEU A 158 -13.99 19.58 -8.76
N ALA A 159 -13.10 18.82 -9.39
CA ALA A 159 -11.84 19.34 -9.91
C ALA A 159 -12.03 20.40 -11.02
N VAL A 160 -13.08 20.25 -11.84
CA VAL A 160 -13.45 21.22 -12.88
C VAL A 160 -14.11 22.46 -12.30
N LEU A 161 -15.00 22.30 -11.31
CA LEU A 161 -15.70 23.41 -10.66
C LEU A 161 -14.80 24.23 -9.73
N ALA A 162 -13.77 23.61 -9.14
CA ALA A 162 -12.81 24.26 -8.27
C ALA A 162 -11.35 23.98 -8.74
N PRO A 163 -10.89 24.63 -9.82
CA PRO A 163 -9.54 24.44 -10.33
C PRO A 163 -8.48 24.70 -9.26
N GLY A 164 -7.55 23.77 -9.08
CA GLY A 164 -6.47 23.86 -8.10
C GLY A 164 -6.83 23.39 -6.68
N ALA A 165 -8.11 23.11 -6.39
CA ALA A 165 -8.51 22.54 -5.10
C ALA A 165 -8.13 21.05 -4.95
N MET A 166 -7.99 20.33 -6.07
CA MET A 166 -7.72 18.89 -6.09
C MET A 166 -6.80 18.48 -7.23
N GLY A 167 -5.91 17.51 -6.96
CA GLY A 167 -5.03 16.94 -7.97
C GLY A 167 -5.74 15.90 -8.83
N MET A 168 -5.37 15.80 -10.11
CA MET A 168 -5.91 14.76 -11.01
C MET A 168 -5.55 13.33 -10.54
N GLY A 169 -4.51 13.18 -9.70
CA GLY A 169 -4.19 11.92 -9.04
C GLY A 169 -5.31 11.44 -8.12
N ASP A 170 -5.91 12.34 -7.34
CA ASP A 170 -6.98 12.05 -6.39
C ASP A 170 -8.26 11.62 -7.11
N VAL A 171 -8.58 12.29 -8.22
CA VAL A 171 -9.72 11.94 -9.08
C VAL A 171 -9.59 10.51 -9.61
N LYS A 172 -8.39 10.11 -10.05
CA LYS A 172 -8.12 8.75 -10.52
C LYS A 172 -8.14 7.74 -9.38
N LEU A 173 -7.63 8.10 -8.20
CA LEU A 173 -7.71 7.26 -7.02
C LEU A 173 -9.16 7.03 -6.60
N ALA A 174 -10.01 8.06 -6.60
CA ALA A 174 -11.42 7.94 -6.29
C ALA A 174 -12.15 7.00 -7.25
N GLY A 175 -11.87 7.12 -8.56
CA GLY A 175 -12.34 6.14 -9.54
C GLY A 175 -11.85 4.72 -9.26
N PHE A 176 -10.58 4.56 -8.91
CA PHE A 176 -10.03 3.25 -8.56
C PHE A 176 -10.64 2.66 -7.28
N ILE A 177 -10.89 3.47 -6.26
CA ILE A 177 -11.60 3.06 -5.03
C ILE A 177 -13.01 2.60 -5.39
N GLY A 178 -13.73 3.34 -6.24
CA GLY A 178 -15.04 2.93 -6.73
C GLY A 178 -15.02 1.61 -7.50
N LEU A 179 -13.99 1.36 -8.33
CA LEU A 179 -13.79 0.05 -8.97
C LEU A 179 -13.50 -1.07 -7.96
N VAL A 180 -12.97 -0.74 -6.79
CA VAL A 180 -12.68 -1.72 -5.75
C VAL A 180 -13.93 -2.03 -4.92
N THR A 181 -14.71 -1.00 -4.55
CA THR A 181 -15.81 -1.12 -3.60
C THR A 181 -17.18 -1.32 -4.25
N GLY A 182 -17.36 -0.86 -5.49
CA GLY A 182 -18.65 -0.76 -6.16
C GLY A 182 -19.37 0.55 -5.87
#